data_AF-M0JMM9-F1
#
_entry.id   AF-M0JMM9-F1
#
_cell.length_a   1.000
_cell.length_b   1.000
_cell.length_c   1.000
_cell.angle_alpha   90.00
_cell.angle_beta   90.00
_cell.angle_gamma   90.00
#
_symmetry.space_group_name_H-M   'P 1'
#
loop_
_entity.id
_entity.type
_entity.pdbx_description
1 polymer ?
#
loop_
_entity_poly.entity_id
_entity_poly.type
_entity_poly.pdbx_seq_one_letter_code
_entity_poly.pdbx_strand_id
1 'polypeptide(L)'
;MAGDKPGPEQEVSDEELLRVLALAYKPALGTTEIADCVDLSRQAIDRRMKQLEEIRLVESGKFGSTRAWWLTDDGRRQVSDSELNEPSSQ
;
A
#
# COMPACT_ATOMS: atom_id res chain seq x y z
N MET A 1 -18.81 1.40 -32.96
CA MET A 1 -18.34 0.31 -32.08
C MET A 1 -17.47 0.96 -31.01
N ALA A 2 -17.66 0.56 -29.76
CA ALA A 2 -17.36 1.33 -28.54
C ALA A 2 -15.86 1.51 -28.22
N GLY A 3 -15.53 2.73 -27.75
CA GLY A 3 -14.67 3.00 -26.60
C GLY A 3 -13.24 2.46 -26.59
N ASP A 4 -12.35 3.14 -27.30
CA ASP A 4 -10.95 3.26 -26.88
C ASP A 4 -10.93 4.08 -25.58
N LYS A 5 -11.01 3.39 -24.44
CA LYS A 5 -10.68 3.98 -23.14
C LYS A 5 -9.23 3.59 -22.86
N PRO A 6 -8.28 4.54 -22.76
CA PRO A 6 -7.02 4.22 -22.08
C PRO A 6 -7.38 3.67 -20.70
N GLY A 7 -6.74 2.55 -20.31
CA GLY A 7 -7.07 1.77 -19.11
C GLY A 7 -7.12 2.62 -17.84
N PRO A 8 -7.82 2.14 -16.80
CA PRO A 8 -8.04 2.92 -15.59
C PRO A 8 -6.70 3.46 -15.10
N GLU A 9 -6.65 4.77 -14.83
CA GLU A 9 -5.57 5.41 -14.10
C GLU A 9 -5.07 4.44 -13.02
N GLN A 10 -3.76 4.19 -13.00
CA GLN A 10 -3.10 3.35 -12.00
C GLN A 10 -3.22 4.02 -10.63
N GLU A 11 -4.43 4.04 -10.09
CA GLU A 11 -4.70 4.36 -8.70
C GLU A 11 -4.21 3.16 -7.91
N VAL A 12 -2.93 3.20 -7.50
CA VAL A 12 -2.36 2.21 -6.59
C VAL A 12 -3.35 2.04 -5.44
N SER A 13 -3.91 0.85 -5.29
CA SER A 13 -4.95 0.63 -4.28
C SER A 13 -4.30 0.53 -2.90
N ASP A 14 -5.09 0.79 -1.88
CA ASP A 14 -4.70 0.65 -0.47
C ASP A 14 -4.10 -0.74 -0.20
N GLU A 15 -4.69 -1.78 -0.78
CA GLU A 15 -4.21 -3.16 -0.74
C GLU A 15 -2.81 -3.33 -1.34
N GLU A 16 -2.49 -2.61 -2.42
CA GLU A 16 -1.17 -2.66 -3.04
C GLU A 16 -0.10 -2.03 -2.14
N LEU A 17 -0.44 -0.94 -1.44
CA LEU A 17 0.45 -0.33 -0.45
C LEU A 17 0.72 -1.28 0.72
N LEU A 18 -0.30 -2.01 1.17
CA LEU A 18 -0.16 -3.02 2.22
C LEU A 18 0.69 -4.20 1.72
N ARG A 19 0.50 -4.65 0.48
CA ARG A 19 1.32 -5.71 -0.15
C ARG A 19 2.78 -5.30 -0.25
N VAL A 20 3.09 -4.07 -0.66
CA VAL A 20 4.47 -3.57 -0.69
C VAL A 20 5.14 -3.67 0.67
N LEU A 21 4.42 -3.33 1.75
CA LEU A 21 4.93 -3.50 3.11
C LEU A 21 5.05 -4.97 3.54
N ALA A 22 4.14 -5.85 3.09
CA ALA A 22 4.16 -7.27 3.41
C ALA A 22 5.32 -8.03 2.72
N LEU A 23 5.59 -7.66 1.46
CA LEU A 23 6.62 -8.26 0.61
C LEU A 23 8.00 -7.65 0.85
N ALA A 24 8.07 -6.52 1.55
CA ALA A 24 9.32 -5.88 1.90
C ALA A 24 10.19 -6.80 2.76
N TYR A 25 11.47 -6.92 2.40
CA TYR A 25 12.46 -7.60 3.25
C TYR A 25 12.64 -6.90 4.61
N LYS A 26 12.45 -5.57 4.64
CA LYS A 26 12.58 -4.76 5.85
C LYS A 26 11.28 -4.80 6.66
N PRO A 27 11.35 -4.83 8.00
CA PRO A 27 10.15 -4.81 8.84
C PRO A 27 9.35 -3.49 8.76
N ALA A 28 9.98 -2.41 8.29
CA ALA A 28 9.35 -1.13 8.06
C ALA A 28 10.00 -0.43 6.85
N LEU A 29 9.22 0.35 6.11
CA LEU A 29 9.67 1.14 4.96
C LEU A 29 9.41 2.63 5.16
N GLY A 30 10.31 3.47 4.67
CA GLY A 30 10.07 4.91 4.61
C GLY A 30 9.07 5.29 3.52
N THR A 31 8.37 6.42 3.67
CA THR A 31 7.42 6.94 2.65
C THR A 31 8.03 7.01 1.25
N THR A 32 9.31 7.36 1.14
CA THR A 32 10.02 7.45 -0.15
C THR A 32 10.29 6.07 -0.76
N GLU A 33 10.58 5.05 0.06
CA GLU A 33 10.81 3.69 -0.44
C GLU A 33 9.52 3.08 -0.98
N ILE A 34 8.40 3.32 -0.28
CA ILE A 34 7.07 2.90 -0.76
C ILE A 34 6.71 3.61 -2.06
N ALA A 35 6.96 4.92 -2.12
CA ALA A 35 6.72 5.75 -3.31
C ALA A 35 7.48 5.24 -4.54
N ASP A 36 8.73 4.85 -4.36
CA ASP A 36 9.59 4.25 -5.40
C ASP A 36 9.03 2.90 -5.88
N CYS A 37 8.50 2.07 -4.98
CA CYS A 37 7.94 0.76 -5.33
C CYS A 37 6.67 0.85 -6.19
N VAL A 38 5.87 1.90 -6.03
CA VAL A 38 4.56 2.03 -6.70
C VAL A 38 4.49 3.20 -7.69
N ASP A 39 5.63 3.79 -8.03
CA ASP A 39 5.79 4.94 -8.93
C ASP A 39 4.83 6.10 -8.61
N LEU A 40 4.65 6.40 -7.32
CA LEU A 40 3.79 7.50 -6.88
C LEU A 40 4.60 8.60 -6.18
N SER A 41 4.02 9.80 -6.17
CA SER A 41 4.57 10.90 -5.40
C SER A 41 4.57 10.60 -3.89
N ARG A 42 5.67 10.91 -3.21
CA ARG A 42 5.81 10.81 -1.75
C ARG A 42 4.62 11.43 -0.97
N GLN A 43 4.08 12.55 -1.44
CA GLN A 43 2.93 13.21 -0.81
C GLN A 43 1.64 12.38 -0.91
N ALA A 44 1.44 11.70 -2.04
CA ALA A 44 0.29 10.80 -2.23
C ALA A 44 0.40 9.60 -1.29
N ILE A 45 1.60 9.03 -1.16
CA ILE A 45 1.88 7.93 -0.23
C ILE A 45 1.72 8.36 1.22
N ASP A 46 2.24 9.54 1.61
CA ASP A 46 2.09 10.04 2.99
C ASP A 46 0.61 10.19 3.36
N ARG A 47 -0.20 10.74 2.45
CA ARG A 47 -1.64 10.87 2.67
C ARG A 47 -2.32 9.50 2.81
N ARG A 48 -2.05 8.57 1.89
CA ARG A 48 -2.67 7.23 1.94
C ARG A 48 -2.25 6.44 3.17
N MET A 49 -0.96 6.47 3.52
CA MET A 49 -0.47 5.79 4.71
C MET A 49 -1.08 6.33 6.01
N LYS A 50 -1.35 7.64 6.09
CA LYS A 50 -2.12 8.20 7.21
C LYS A 50 -3.55 7.67 7.26
N GLN A 51 -4.22 7.55 6.11
CA GLN A 51 -5.58 6.98 6.06
C GLN A 51 -5.59 5.52 6.53
N LEU A 52 -4.60 4.73 6.11
CA LEU A 52 -4.42 3.33 6.55
C LEU A 52 -4.11 3.21 8.04
N GLU A 53 -3.38 4.19 8.60
CA GLU A 53 -3.08 4.29 10.03
C GLU A 53 -4.35 4.60 10.85
N GLU A 54 -5.25 5.45 10.34
CA GLU A 54 -6.53 5.76 11.00
C GLU A 54 -7.42 4.51 11.16
N ILE A 55 -7.40 3.60 10.20
CA ILE A 55 -8.10 2.32 10.25
C ILE A 55 -7.25 1.17 10.83
N ARG A 56 -6.08 1.48 11.39
CA ARG A 56 -5.16 0.56 12.10
C ARG A 56 -4.58 -0.59 11.26
N LEU A 57 -4.48 -0.43 9.94
CA LEU A 57 -3.85 -1.42 9.06
C LEU A 57 -2.33 -1.27 9.01
N VAL A 58 -1.85 -0.05 9.20
CA VAL A 58 -0.43 0.27 9.34
C VAL A 58 -0.20 1.08 10.59
N GLU A 59 1.03 1.06 11.08
CA GLU A 59 1.50 2.01 12.09
C GLU A 59 2.68 2.79 11.55
N SER A 60 2.86 3.99 12.09
CA SER A 60 3.97 4.87 11.74
C SER A 60 4.86 5.22 12.92
N GLY A 61 6.15 5.35 12.64
CA GLY A 61 7.17 5.68 13.63
C GLY A 61 8.17 6.66 13.06
N LYS A 62 8.50 7.68 13.84
CA LYS A 62 9.54 8.63 13.47
C LYS A 62 10.91 8.07 13.87
N PHE A 63 11.72 7.74 12.87
CA PHE A 63 13.11 7.31 13.04
C PHE A 63 14.04 8.43 12.54
N GLY A 64 14.56 9.21 13.50
CA GLY A 64 15.36 10.39 13.19
C GLY A 64 14.55 11.43 12.40
N SER A 65 15.00 11.71 11.18
CA SER A 65 14.35 12.68 10.27
C SER A 65 13.30 12.08 9.34
N THR A 66 13.15 10.75 9.34
CA THR A 66 12.26 10.02 8.43
C THR A 66 11.14 9.33 9.20
N ARG A 67 9.97 9.23 8.58
CA ARG A 67 8.87 8.41 9.06
C ARG A 67 8.93 7.05 8.36
N ALA A 68 8.93 5.98 9.14
CA ALA A 68 8.80 4.62 8.66
C ALA A 68 7.38 4.10 8.93
N TRP A 69 6.94 3.17 8.10
CA TRP A 69 5.63 2.56 8.11
C TRP A 69 5.78 1.04 8.12
N TRP A 70 4.95 0.35 8.90
CA TRP A 70 4.92 -1.10 8.96
C TRP A 70 3.48 -1.59 9.11
N LEU A 71 3.24 -2.84 8.70
CA LEU A 71 1.93 -3.47 8.86
C LEU A 71 1.66 -3.81 10.32
N THR A 72 0.42 -3.59 10.73
CA THR A 72 -0.13 -4.17 11.95
C THR A 72 -0.57 -5.62 11.70
N ASP A 73 -1.01 -6.32 12.74
CA ASP A 73 -1.67 -7.61 12.59
C ASP A 73 -2.91 -7.53 11.69
N ASP A 74 -3.69 -6.44 11.81
CA ASP A 74 -4.91 -6.22 11.02
C ASP A 74 -4.58 -6.01 9.54
N GLY A 75 -3.55 -5.19 9.24
CA GLY A 75 -3.07 -5.01 7.87
C GLY A 75 -2.56 -6.30 7.24
N ARG A 76 -1.87 -7.15 8.00
CA ARG A 76 -1.43 -8.47 7.51
C ARG A 76 -2.60 -9.40 7.20
N ARG A 77 -3.65 -9.38 8.04
CA ARG A 77 -4.87 -10.15 7.79
C ARG A 77 -5.58 -9.67 6.53
N GLN A 78 -5.67 -8.35 6.32
CA GLN A 78 -6.28 -7.80 5.11
C GLN A 78 -5.55 -8.23 3.84
N VAL A 79 -4.21 -8.17 3.81
CA VAL A 79 -3.43 -8.67 2.66
C VAL A 79 -3.71 -10.16 2.40
N SER A 80 -3.75 -10.96 3.48
CA SER A 80 -3.99 -12.40 3.38
C SER A 80 -5.41 -12.74 2.91
N ASP A 81 -6.41 -11.98 3.34
CA ASP A 81 -7.81 -12.13 2.93
C ASP A 81 -8.00 -11.75 1.44
N SER A 82 -7.33 -10.67 1.01
CA SER A 82 -7.35 -10.24 -0.39
C SER A 82 -6.64 -11.21 -1.35
N GLU A 83 -5.61 -11.95 -0.92
CA GLU A 83 -4.97 -13.01 -1.73
C GLU A 83 -5.85 -14.26 -1.87
N LEU A 84 -6.79 -14.49 -0.94
CA LEU A 84 -7.76 -15.59 -1.03
C LEU A 84 -8.94 -15.29 -1.97
N ASN A 85 -9.03 -14.06 -2.48
CA ASN A 85 -9.92 -13.72 -3.57
C ASN A 85 -9.16 -13.77 -4.91
N GLU A 86 -8.66 -14.96 -5.28
CA GLU A 86 -8.58 -15.29 -6.69
C GLU A 86 -10.02 -15.19 -7.23
N PRO A 87 -10.35 -14.30 -8.20
CA PRO A 87 -11.48 -14.58 -9.02
C PRO A 87 -11.14 -15.88 -9.73
N SER A 88 -11.70 -17.00 -9.25
CA SER A 88 -12.11 -18.07 -10.13
C SER A 88 -12.94 -17.42 -11.24
N SER A 89 -12.25 -17.04 -12.30
CA SER A 89 -12.79 -16.51 -13.53
C SER A 89 -11.85 -16.98 -14.63
N GLN A 90 -11.88 -18.27 -14.91
CA GLN A 90 -12.61 -18.82 -16.05
C GLN A 90 -12.31 -20.32 -16.21
#